data_AF-A0A1J5KT22-F1
#
_entry.id   AF-A0A1J5KT22-F1
#
_cell.length_a   1.000
_cell.length_b   1.000
_cell.length_c   1.000
_cell.angle_alpha   90.00
_cell.angle_beta   90.00
_cell.angle_gamma   90.00
#
_symmetry.space_group_name_H-M   'P 1'
#
loop_
_entity.id
_entity.type
_entity.pdbx_description
1 polymer ?
#
loop_
_entity_poly.entity_id
_entity_poly.type
_entity_poly.pdbx_seq_one_letter_code
_entity_poly.pdbx_strand_id
1 'polypeptide(L)'
;MADQEKLSALMDGEVVDKSLISEIEVDQESLDTWKNYHLIGDVMRGDTPKVEEWNIAESVALALESEPTHRSVDSSNTSSNNVSELATQRIEAQPTPKQAKRHLPEWLTQFGQVAVAACVSLAVILGVQQYGGAESSSVDQLPVLQTIPLTGSVEPVSLSRGSVEKPNQNVNVQEQRRRVNAMLLDYELQLRLNSERSDSDTIESVIE
;
A
#
# COMPACT_ATOMS: atom_id res chain seq x y z
N MET A 1 -31.91 -9.53 31.73
CA MET A 1 -32.37 -10.58 30.80
C MET A 1 -32.24 -9.97 29.42
N ALA A 2 -31.06 -10.08 28.81
CA ALA A 2 -30.90 -9.65 27.44
C ALA A 2 -31.81 -10.53 26.54
N ASP A 3 -32.34 -9.95 25.47
CA ASP A 3 -33.21 -10.69 24.56
C ASP A 3 -32.37 -11.74 23.80
N GLN A 4 -32.67 -13.03 23.99
CA GLN A 4 -31.96 -14.14 23.33
C GLN A 4 -32.00 -14.03 21.79
N GLU A 5 -33.03 -13.39 21.25
CA GLU A 5 -33.17 -13.08 19.82
C GLU A 5 -32.07 -12.10 19.35
N LYS A 6 -31.81 -11.04 20.11
CA LYS A 6 -30.75 -10.07 19.80
C LYS A 6 -29.38 -10.73 19.87
N LEU A 7 -29.20 -11.66 20.81
CA LEU A 7 -27.97 -12.43 20.94
C LEU A 7 -27.76 -13.34 19.71
N SER A 8 -28.82 -14.01 19.22
CA SER A 8 -28.76 -14.79 17.97
C SER A 8 -28.48 -13.90 16.76
N ALA A 9 -29.12 -12.73 16.66
CA ALA A 9 -28.87 -11.79 15.57
C ALA A 9 -27.42 -11.25 15.59
N LEU A 10 -26.84 -11.07 16.78
CA LEU A 10 -25.44 -10.70 16.95
C LEU A 10 -24.49 -11.83 16.53
N MET A 11 -24.82 -13.09 16.85
CA MET A 11 -24.07 -14.29 16.42
C MET A 11 -23.99 -14.41 14.90
N ASP A 12 -25.13 -14.19 14.22
CA ASP A 12 -25.23 -14.27 12.76
C ASP A 12 -24.68 -13.01 12.06
N GLY A 13 -24.31 -11.98 12.84
CA GLY A 13 -23.76 -10.72 12.33
C GLY A 13 -24.80 -9.78 11.72
N GLU A 14 -26.10 -10.03 11.93
CA GLU A 14 -27.19 -9.20 11.42
C GLU A 14 -27.31 -7.88 12.18
N VAL A 15 -27.03 -7.87 13.49
CA VAL A 15 -27.13 -6.70 14.37
C VAL A 15 -25.89 -6.57 15.24
N VAL A 16 -25.06 -5.58 14.96
CA VAL A 16 -23.86 -5.26 15.78
C VAL A 16 -24.05 -3.90 16.44
N ASP A 17 -24.65 -3.89 17.63
CA ASP A 17 -24.75 -2.69 18.48
C ASP A 17 -23.76 -2.76 19.65
N LYS A 18 -22.99 -1.69 19.85
CA LYS A 18 -22.05 -1.55 20.96
C LYS A 18 -22.76 -1.56 22.31
N SER A 19 -24.00 -1.07 22.36
CA SER A 19 -24.80 -1.05 23.59
C SER A 19 -25.16 -2.47 24.05
N LEU A 20 -25.55 -3.33 23.10
CA LEU A 20 -25.86 -4.74 23.35
C LEU A 20 -24.63 -5.51 23.83
N ILE A 21 -23.45 -5.25 23.24
CA ILE A 21 -22.20 -5.90 23.66
C ILE A 21 -21.86 -5.55 25.12
N SER A 22 -22.02 -4.29 25.51
CA SER A 22 -21.80 -3.87 26.90
C SER A 22 -22.83 -4.45 27.87
N GLU A 23 -24.06 -4.69 27.42
CA GLU A 23 -25.10 -5.34 28.24
C GLU A 23 -24.78 -6.83 28.45
N ILE A 24 -24.34 -7.52 27.38
CA ILE A 24 -23.94 -8.93 27.44
C ILE A 24 -22.71 -9.13 28.34
N GLU A 25 -21.74 -8.21 28.32
CA GLU A 25 -20.54 -8.29 29.15
C GLU A 25 -20.85 -8.31 30.66
N VAL A 26 -21.93 -7.63 31.08
CA VAL A 26 -22.33 -7.55 32.49
C VAL A 26 -23.19 -8.74 32.92
N ASP A 27 -23.90 -9.38 31.99
CA ASP A 27 -24.88 -10.44 32.28
C ASP A 27 -24.32 -11.85 32.07
N GLN A 28 -24.11 -12.58 33.18
CA GLN A 28 -23.55 -13.93 33.16
C GLN A 28 -24.44 -14.94 32.40
N GLU A 29 -25.77 -14.81 32.49
CA GLU A 29 -26.72 -15.71 31.80
C GLU A 29 -26.62 -15.54 30.27
N SER A 30 -26.42 -14.29 29.83
CA SER A 30 -26.22 -13.95 28.42
C SER A 30 -24.89 -14.49 27.89
N LEU A 31 -23.80 -14.38 28.66
CA LEU A 31 -22.50 -14.98 28.31
C LEU A 31 -22.58 -16.51 28.16
N ASP A 32 -23.29 -17.17 29.07
CA ASP A 32 -23.47 -18.62 28.99
C ASP A 32 -24.32 -19.02 27.78
N THR A 33 -25.35 -18.24 27.45
CA THR A 33 -26.16 -18.44 26.24
C THR A 33 -25.31 -18.28 24.98
N TRP A 34 -24.46 -17.26 24.91
CA TRP A 34 -23.52 -17.03 23.81
C TRP A 34 -22.54 -18.18 23.60
N LYS A 35 -21.97 -18.69 24.70
CA LYS A 35 -21.10 -19.88 24.69
C LYS A 35 -21.84 -21.11 24.15
N ASN A 36 -23.07 -21.34 24.61
CA ASN A 36 -23.87 -22.47 24.18
C ASN A 36 -24.25 -22.41 22.70
N TYR A 37 -24.56 -21.22 22.16
CA TYR A 37 -24.88 -21.06 20.74
C TYR A 37 -23.68 -21.35 19.84
N HIS A 38 -22.50 -20.86 20.19
CA HIS A 38 -21.26 -21.23 19.49
C HIS A 38 -21.01 -22.73 19.55
N LEU A 39 -21.17 -23.34 20.72
CA LEU A 39 -20.99 -24.78 20.91
C LEU A 39 -21.94 -25.60 20.02
N ILE A 40 -23.22 -25.25 19.99
CA ILE A 40 -24.20 -25.93 19.13
C ILE A 40 -23.81 -25.80 17.66
N GLY A 41 -23.40 -24.60 17.23
CA GLY A 41 -22.92 -24.36 15.86
C GLY A 41 -21.71 -25.21 15.49
N ASP A 42 -20.75 -25.33 16.40
CA ASP A 42 -19.53 -26.13 16.19
C ASP A 42 -19.84 -27.63 16.16
N VAL A 43 -20.76 -28.10 17.01
CA VAL A 43 -21.30 -29.48 16.95
C VAL A 43 -21.99 -29.74 15.61
N MET A 44 -22.80 -28.81 15.12
CA MET A 44 -23.48 -28.95 13.83
C MET A 44 -22.53 -28.94 12.63
N ARG A 45 -21.42 -28.19 12.70
CA ARG A 45 -20.37 -28.18 11.68
C ARG A 45 -19.41 -29.38 11.77
N GLY A 46 -19.41 -30.09 12.90
CA GLY A 46 -18.44 -31.16 13.16
C GLY A 46 -17.06 -30.66 13.58
N ASP A 47 -16.96 -29.39 13.98
CA ASP A 47 -15.72 -28.71 14.40
C ASP A 47 -15.47 -28.87 15.92
N THR A 48 -16.05 -29.90 16.55
CA THR A 48 -15.90 -30.12 17.99
C THR A 48 -14.47 -30.54 18.34
N PRO A 49 -13.86 -29.93 19.35
CA PRO A 49 -12.57 -30.37 19.86
C PRO A 49 -12.61 -31.84 20.29
N LYS A 50 -11.57 -32.61 19.94
CA LYS A 50 -11.38 -33.99 20.44
C LYS A 50 -11.05 -34.05 21.94
N VAL A 51 -10.61 -32.92 22.49
CA VAL A 51 -10.22 -32.77 23.89
C VAL A 51 -11.29 -31.94 24.56
N GLU A 52 -11.80 -32.43 25.68
CA GLU A 52 -12.92 -31.87 26.43
C GLU A 52 -12.47 -30.67 27.31
N GLU A 53 -11.60 -29.81 26.77
CA GLU A 53 -11.11 -28.61 27.45
C GLU A 53 -12.01 -27.42 27.11
N TRP A 54 -13.14 -27.33 27.81
CA TRP A 54 -14.17 -26.31 27.60
C TRP A 54 -13.80 -24.93 28.17
N ASN A 55 -12.60 -24.76 28.73
CA ASN A 55 -12.24 -23.56 29.49
C ASN A 55 -11.14 -22.70 28.86
N ILE A 56 -11.02 -22.75 27.53
CA ILE A 56 -10.01 -21.98 26.78
C ILE A 56 -10.23 -20.48 26.97
N ALA A 57 -11.49 -20.02 26.96
CA ALA A 57 -11.82 -18.61 27.09
C ALA A 57 -11.37 -18.01 28.43
N GLU A 58 -11.55 -18.72 29.56
CA GLU A 58 -11.09 -18.25 30.88
C GLU A 58 -9.56 -18.27 30.95
N SER A 59 -8.91 -19.32 30.44
CA SER A 59 -7.44 -19.39 30.42
C SER A 59 -6.83 -18.25 29.61
N VAL A 60 -7.45 -17.88 28.48
CA VAL A 60 -6.99 -16.76 27.65
C VAL A 60 -7.29 -15.44 28.33
N ALA A 61 -8.46 -15.26 28.93
CA ALA A 61 -8.80 -14.05 29.69
C ALA A 61 -7.81 -13.80 30.84
N LEU A 62 -7.44 -14.84 31.57
CA LEU A 62 -6.46 -14.77 32.65
C LEU A 62 -5.05 -14.48 32.13
N ALA A 63 -4.66 -15.06 31.00
CA ALA A 63 -3.40 -14.74 30.35
C ALA A 63 -3.37 -13.26 29.91
N LEU A 64 -4.44 -12.74 29.30
CA LEU A 64 -4.56 -11.35 28.87
C LEU A 64 -4.53 -10.36 30.04
N GLU A 65 -5.13 -10.68 31.19
CA GLU A 65 -5.05 -9.85 32.39
C GLU A 65 -3.59 -9.74 32.91
N SER A 66 -2.80 -10.78 32.73
CA SER A 66 -1.38 -10.79 33.10
C SER A 66 -0.47 -10.04 32.12
N GLU A 67 -0.98 -9.64 30.95
CA GLU A 67 -0.21 -8.91 29.95
C GLU A 67 -0.13 -7.41 30.30
N PRO A 68 1.07 -6.79 30.24
CA PRO A 68 1.19 -5.35 30.42
C PRO A 68 0.48 -4.61 29.29
N THR A 69 -0.48 -3.76 29.66
CA THR A 69 -1.25 -2.95 28.70
C THR A 69 -0.34 -1.92 28.02
N HIS A 70 0.14 -2.24 26.81
CA HIS A 70 0.85 -1.30 25.93
C HIS A 70 -0.12 -0.29 25.28
N ARG A 71 -0.97 0.37 26.07
CA ARG A 71 -1.86 1.45 25.64
C ARG A 71 -1.61 2.71 26.47
N SER A 72 -0.40 3.23 26.40
CA SER A 72 -0.12 4.63 26.71
C SER A 72 0.58 5.26 25.51
N VAL A 73 -0.21 5.66 24.53
CA VAL A 73 0.12 6.84 23.72
C VAL A 73 -0.77 7.94 24.29
N ASP A 74 -0.11 8.99 24.74
CA ASP A 74 -0.63 10.06 25.59
C ASP A 74 -1.96 10.64 25.09
N SER A 75 -3.02 10.47 25.89
CA SER A 75 -4.34 11.10 25.66
C SER A 75 -4.41 12.57 26.11
N SER A 76 -3.29 13.29 26.14
CA SER A 76 -3.26 14.70 26.55
C SER A 76 -3.34 15.70 25.40
N ASN A 77 -3.40 15.27 24.13
CA ASN A 77 -3.43 16.19 22.98
C ASN A 77 -4.41 15.76 21.88
N THR A 78 -5.73 15.70 22.14
CA THR A 78 -6.72 15.78 21.04
C THR A 78 -8.06 16.26 21.57
N SER A 79 -8.24 17.58 21.65
CA SER A 79 -9.57 18.17 21.46
C SER A 79 -9.74 18.48 19.98
N SER A 80 -10.90 18.09 19.48
CA SER A 80 -11.54 18.52 18.24
C SER A 80 -11.07 17.92 16.91
N ASN A 81 -11.98 17.07 16.41
CA ASN A 81 -12.51 17.11 15.05
C ASN A 81 -11.62 16.53 13.94
N ASN A 82 -11.79 15.23 13.68
CA ASN A 82 -12.61 14.73 12.57
C ASN A 82 -12.24 13.26 12.27
N VAL A 83 -13.26 12.42 12.18
CA VAL A 83 -13.15 11.02 11.76
C VAL A 83 -13.04 10.98 10.24
N SER A 84 -11.85 10.73 9.71
CA SER A 84 -11.62 10.00 8.44
C SER A 84 -10.12 9.84 8.22
N GLU A 85 -9.54 8.71 8.65
CA GLU A 85 -8.58 8.00 7.81
C GLU A 85 -8.25 6.64 8.40
N LEU A 86 -8.91 5.64 7.84
CA LEU A 86 -8.47 4.25 7.83
C LEU A 86 -7.21 4.11 6.93
N ALA A 87 -6.14 4.89 7.12
CA ALA A 87 -4.95 4.82 6.25
C ALA A 87 -3.76 5.63 6.77
N THR A 88 -3.24 5.37 7.96
CA THR A 88 -1.88 5.86 8.26
C THR A 88 -1.12 4.84 9.08
N GLN A 89 -0.73 3.76 8.40
CA GLN A 89 0.53 3.11 8.71
C GLN A 89 1.55 4.22 8.94
N ARG A 90 2.08 4.27 10.17
CA ARG A 90 3.26 5.00 10.59
C ARG A 90 4.19 5.24 9.39
N ILE A 91 4.11 6.43 8.77
CA ILE A 91 5.15 6.87 7.84
C ILE A 91 6.31 7.23 8.74
N GLU A 92 7.09 6.21 9.10
CA GLU A 92 8.44 6.39 9.59
C GLU A 92 9.13 7.31 8.61
N ALA A 93 9.61 8.46 9.10
CA ALA A 93 10.23 9.48 8.26
C ALA A 93 11.28 8.80 7.39
N GLN A 94 11.03 8.78 6.07
CA GLN A 94 11.85 8.03 5.14
C GLN A 94 13.31 8.47 5.34
N PRO A 95 14.22 7.57 5.75
CA PRO A 95 15.59 7.96 5.97
C PRO A 95 16.10 8.47 4.64
N THR A 96 16.51 9.75 4.61
CA THR A 96 17.11 10.33 3.42
C THR A 96 18.17 9.35 2.88
N PRO A 97 18.27 9.13 1.56
CA PRO A 97 19.07 8.04 0.97
C PRO A 97 20.57 8.10 1.31
N LYS A 98 21.01 9.15 2.01
CA LYS A 98 22.35 9.31 2.56
C LYS A 98 22.56 8.58 3.89
N GLN A 99 21.54 8.42 4.72
CA GLN A 99 21.64 7.76 6.03
C GLN A 99 21.61 6.22 5.91
N ALA A 100 20.87 5.68 4.93
CA ALA A 100 20.83 4.25 4.64
C ALA A 100 22.13 3.71 3.99
N LYS A 101 22.94 4.57 3.38
CA LYS A 101 24.24 4.18 2.81
C LYS A 101 25.34 3.99 3.85
N ARG A 102 25.12 4.44 5.09
CA ARG A 102 26.16 4.52 6.12
C ARG A 102 26.54 3.16 6.73
N HIS A 103 25.71 2.13 6.52
CA HIS A 103 25.90 0.80 7.10
C HIS A 103 26.24 -0.30 6.07
N LEU A 104 26.40 0.04 4.79
CA LEU A 104 26.81 -0.94 3.78
C LEU A 104 28.28 -0.71 3.36
N PRO A 105 29.11 -1.77 3.35
CA PRO A 105 30.50 -1.63 2.94
C PRO A 105 30.59 -1.37 1.43
N GLU A 106 31.48 -0.46 1.01
CA GLU A 106 31.54 0.05 -0.37
C GLU A 106 31.72 -1.04 -1.43
N TRP A 107 32.39 -2.15 -1.09
CA TRP A 107 32.56 -3.30 -1.98
C TRP A 107 31.24 -3.95 -2.42
N LEU A 108 30.19 -3.88 -1.59
CA LEU A 108 28.88 -4.45 -1.91
C LEU A 108 28.16 -3.68 -3.03
N THR A 109 28.41 -2.37 -3.16
CA THR A 109 27.77 -1.54 -4.20
C THR A 109 28.24 -1.91 -5.61
N GLN A 110 29.48 -2.38 -5.74
CA GLN A 110 30.05 -2.88 -7.00
C GLN A 110 29.44 -4.24 -7.38
N PHE A 111 29.22 -5.12 -6.40
CA PHE A 111 28.49 -6.38 -6.61
C PHE A 111 27.06 -6.15 -7.07
N GLY A 112 26.36 -5.14 -6.55
CA GLY A 112 25.01 -4.80 -6.99
C GLY A 112 24.92 -4.44 -8.48
N GLN A 113 25.87 -3.66 -9.00
CA GLN A 113 25.90 -3.30 -10.43
C GLN A 113 26.20 -4.52 -11.32
N VAL A 114 27.16 -5.36 -10.93
CA VAL A 114 27.50 -6.59 -11.67
C VAL A 114 26.36 -7.60 -11.59
N ALA A 115 25.69 -7.74 -10.44
CA ALA A 115 24.58 -8.65 -10.25
C ALA A 115 23.37 -8.30 -11.13
N VAL A 116 23.00 -7.01 -11.22
CA VAL A 116 21.90 -6.58 -12.09
C VAL A 116 22.23 -6.87 -13.55
N ALA A 117 23.45 -6.54 -14.00
CA ALA A 117 23.88 -6.84 -15.37
C ALA A 117 23.90 -8.35 -15.68
N ALA A 118 24.38 -9.17 -14.74
CA ALA A 118 24.43 -10.62 -14.86
C ALA A 118 23.03 -11.27 -14.84
N CYS A 119 22.11 -10.78 -14.02
CA CYS A 119 20.73 -11.26 -13.98
C CYS A 119 19.99 -10.95 -15.28
N VAL A 120 20.16 -9.74 -15.81
CA VAL A 120 19.55 -9.36 -17.10
C VAL A 120 20.15 -10.18 -18.25
N SER A 121 21.48 -10.40 -18.27
CA SER A 121 22.10 -11.24 -19.30
C SER A 121 21.66 -12.71 -19.20
N LEU A 122 21.56 -13.25 -17.99
CA LEU A 122 21.05 -14.61 -17.75
C LEU A 122 19.58 -14.74 -18.18
N ALA A 123 18.73 -13.76 -17.86
CA ALA A 123 17.33 -13.75 -18.30
C ALA A 123 17.19 -13.65 -19.82
N VAL A 124 18.06 -12.91 -20.50
CA VAL A 124 18.10 -12.84 -21.96
C VAL A 124 18.57 -14.17 -22.57
N ILE A 125 19.62 -14.78 -22.02
CA ILE A 125 20.19 -16.04 -22.51
C ILE A 125 19.19 -17.20 -22.33
N LEU A 126 18.53 -17.29 -21.17
CA LEU A 126 17.54 -18.33 -20.89
C LEU A 126 16.18 -18.02 -21.54
N GLY A 127 15.80 -16.75 -21.62
CA GLY A 127 14.51 -16.31 -22.15
C GLY A 127 14.38 -16.45 -23.66
N VAL A 128 15.49 -16.44 -24.41
CA VAL A 128 15.44 -16.50 -25.89
C VAL A 128 14.96 -17.87 -26.42
N GLN A 129 15.00 -18.92 -25.61
CA GLN A 129 14.51 -20.24 -26.02
C GLN A 129 13.01 -20.43 -25.79
N GLN A 130 12.37 -19.69 -24.87
CA GLN A 130 10.97 -19.97 -24.50
C GLN A 130 9.94 -19.25 -25.39
N TYR A 131 10.35 -18.30 -26.24
CA TYR A 131 9.42 -17.58 -27.13
C TYR A 131 9.37 -18.13 -28.57
N GLY A 132 10.12 -19.19 -28.87
CA GLY A 132 10.23 -19.74 -30.23
C GLY A 132 10.20 -21.26 -30.26
N GLY A 133 9.04 -21.84 -29.96
CA GLY A 133 8.61 -23.15 -30.47
C GLY A 133 9.42 -24.36 -30.01
N ALA A 134 8.79 -25.20 -29.20
CA ALA A 134 8.97 -26.63 -29.36
C ALA A 134 8.58 -27.00 -30.81
N GLU A 135 9.54 -27.23 -31.69
CA GLU A 135 9.42 -28.08 -32.88
C GLU A 135 10.83 -28.37 -33.40
N SER A 136 11.04 -29.65 -33.67
CA SER A 136 12.23 -30.22 -34.27
C SER A 136 12.54 -29.68 -35.68
N SER A 137 13.84 -29.76 -36.02
CA SER A 137 14.39 -30.03 -37.36
C SER A 137 14.79 -28.86 -38.29
N SER A 138 15.89 -29.15 -39.01
CA SER A 138 16.46 -28.51 -40.21
C SER A 138 17.24 -27.20 -40.08
N VAL A 139 18.53 -27.37 -40.40
CA VAL A 139 19.51 -26.42 -40.91
C VAL A 139 19.03 -25.64 -42.15
N ASP A 140 19.63 -24.46 -42.35
CA ASP A 140 19.57 -23.52 -43.49
C ASP A 140 18.40 -22.52 -43.57
N GLN A 141 18.57 -21.35 -42.93
CA GLN A 141 18.23 -20.07 -43.57
C GLN A 141 18.97 -18.88 -42.94
N LEU A 142 19.64 -18.07 -43.77
CA LEU A 142 20.34 -16.86 -43.34
C LEU A 142 19.35 -15.83 -42.76
N PRO A 143 19.63 -15.24 -41.58
CA PRO A 143 18.72 -14.31 -40.94
C PRO A 143 18.70 -12.95 -41.67
N VAL A 144 17.50 -12.53 -42.10
CA VAL A 144 17.21 -11.15 -42.50
C VAL A 144 17.25 -10.26 -41.25
N LEU A 145 17.99 -9.16 -41.32
CA LEU A 145 18.06 -8.15 -40.27
C LEU A 145 16.69 -7.51 -40.04
N GLN A 146 15.93 -7.98 -39.05
CA GLN A 146 14.74 -7.31 -38.53
C GLN A 146 15.15 -6.16 -37.60
N THR A 147 15.02 -4.94 -38.11
CA THR A 147 15.18 -3.70 -37.35
C THR A 147 13.98 -3.48 -36.43
N ILE A 148 14.08 -3.95 -35.20
CA ILE A 148 13.17 -3.54 -34.12
C ILE A 148 13.88 -2.39 -33.39
N PRO A 149 13.36 -1.15 -33.43
CA PRO A 149 13.94 -0.05 -32.68
C PRO A 149 13.65 -0.27 -31.19
N LEU A 150 14.70 -0.54 -30.42
CA LEU A 150 14.61 -0.76 -28.98
C LEU A 150 15.39 0.33 -28.24
N THR A 151 14.90 1.57 -28.16
CA THR A 151 15.27 2.53 -27.09
C THR A 151 14.17 3.58 -26.93
N GLY A 152 13.74 3.82 -25.69
CA GLY A 152 12.47 4.47 -25.34
C GLY A 152 12.30 5.95 -25.68
N SER A 153 11.01 6.32 -25.84
CA SER A 153 10.39 7.46 -25.15
C SER A 153 8.88 7.26 -25.24
N VAL A 154 8.22 7.04 -24.11
CA VAL A 154 6.76 7.00 -24.01
C VAL A 154 6.26 8.44 -23.91
N GLU A 155 5.36 8.78 -24.84
CA GLU A 155 4.44 9.94 -24.91
C GLU A 155 5.02 11.35 -25.13
N PRO A 156 4.36 12.19 -25.98
CA PRO A 156 3.02 12.67 -25.65
C PRO A 156 1.97 12.63 -26.77
N VAL A 157 0.74 12.39 -26.32
CA VAL A 157 -0.52 12.67 -27.01
C VAL A 157 -0.69 14.19 -27.15
N SER A 158 -0.59 14.68 -28.38
CA SER A 158 -1.58 15.61 -28.93
C SER A 158 -1.54 15.52 -30.45
N LEU A 159 -2.62 14.99 -31.03
CA LEU A 159 -2.84 14.99 -32.47
C LEU A 159 -2.94 16.43 -32.97
N SER A 160 -1.84 16.98 -33.47
CA SER A 160 -1.85 18.11 -34.41
C SER A 160 -1.44 17.59 -35.78
N ARG A 161 -2.44 17.13 -36.52
CA ARG A 161 -2.34 16.83 -37.95
C ARG A 161 -2.18 18.15 -38.69
N GLY A 162 -1.01 18.42 -39.27
CA GLY A 162 -0.79 19.65 -40.02
C GLY A 162 0.57 19.78 -40.67
N SER A 163 0.64 19.29 -41.91
CA SER A 163 1.56 19.65 -43.00
C SER A 163 3.06 19.36 -42.88
N VAL A 164 3.53 18.74 -43.96
CA VAL A 164 4.90 18.49 -44.35
C VAL A 164 5.64 19.82 -44.54
N GLU A 165 6.64 20.08 -43.69
CA GLU A 165 7.83 20.85 -44.05
C GLU A 165 8.91 20.49 -43.04
N LYS A 166 10.08 20.04 -43.51
CA LYS A 166 11.23 19.75 -42.64
C LYS A 166 11.63 21.06 -41.94
N PRO A 167 11.43 21.25 -40.62
CA PRO A 167 11.97 22.42 -39.97
C PRO A 167 13.34 22.05 -39.40
N ASN A 168 14.27 23.00 -39.44
CA ASN A 168 15.57 22.90 -38.81
C ASN A 168 15.43 22.33 -37.38
N GLN A 169 15.93 21.11 -37.18
CA GLN A 169 15.84 20.35 -35.93
C GLN A 169 16.40 21.17 -34.74
N ASN A 170 17.38 22.04 -35.02
CA ASN A 170 17.95 22.99 -34.06
C ASN A 170 16.95 24.05 -33.55
N VAL A 171 16.03 24.54 -34.40
CA VAL A 171 15.04 25.56 -34.02
C VAL A 171 13.95 24.95 -33.15
N ASN A 172 13.53 23.72 -33.46
CA ASN A 172 12.56 22.98 -32.63
C ASN A 172 13.14 22.69 -31.23
N VAL A 173 14.41 22.28 -31.14
CA VAL A 173 15.08 22.05 -29.84
C VAL A 173 15.22 23.35 -29.03
N GLN A 174 15.48 24.49 -29.68
CA GLN A 174 15.54 25.78 -29.00
C GLN A 174 14.16 26.23 -28.49
N GLU A 175 13.10 26.02 -29.28
CA GLU A 175 11.72 26.29 -28.83
C GLU A 175 11.31 25.38 -27.67
N GLN A 176 11.67 24.09 -27.71
CA GLN A 176 11.44 23.17 -26.60
C GLN A 176 12.14 23.64 -25.33
N ARG A 177 13.42 24.05 -25.43
CA ARG A 177 14.17 24.61 -24.30
C ARG A 177 13.52 25.88 -23.74
N ARG A 178 13.01 26.76 -24.61
CA ARG A 178 12.31 27.98 -24.20
C ARG A 178 11.00 27.68 -23.46
N ARG A 179 10.24 26.69 -23.94
CA ARG A 179 8.99 26.25 -23.30
C ARG A 179 9.26 25.61 -21.94
N VAL A 180 10.27 24.76 -21.83
CA VAL A 180 10.67 24.14 -20.55
C VAL A 180 11.13 25.20 -19.55
N ASN A 181 11.92 26.18 -19.99
CA ASN A 181 12.36 27.27 -19.11
C ASN A 181 11.16 28.08 -18.57
N ALA A 182 10.19 28.42 -19.43
CA ALA A 182 8.99 29.13 -19.01
C ALA A 182 8.14 28.32 -18.01
N MET A 183 7.99 27.00 -18.24
CA MET A 183 7.27 26.11 -17.33
C MET A 183 7.93 26.01 -15.96
N LEU A 184 9.27 25.97 -15.92
CA LEU A 184 10.03 25.91 -14.68
C LEU A 184 9.84 27.20 -13.86
N LEU A 185 9.88 28.36 -14.52
CA LEU A 185 9.65 29.65 -13.86
C LEU A 185 8.22 29.75 -13.29
N ASP A 186 7.22 29.28 -14.04
CA ASP A 186 5.83 29.25 -13.56
C ASP A 186 5.65 28.32 -12.36
N TYR A 187 6.31 27.16 -12.39
CA TYR A 187 6.27 26.20 -11.27
C TYR A 187 6.86 26.78 -9.98
N GLU A 188 7.98 27.51 -10.07
CA GLU A 188 8.54 28.20 -8.90
C GLU A 188 7.62 29.29 -8.37
N LEU A 189 6.89 29.99 -9.25
CA LEU A 189 5.89 30.97 -8.84
C LEU A 189 4.71 30.30 -8.12
N GLN A 190 4.20 29.19 -8.66
CA GLN A 190 3.12 28.44 -8.01
C GLN A 190 3.54 27.94 -6.63
N LEU A 191 4.77 27.46 -6.48
CA LEU A 191 5.29 27.07 -5.18
C LEU A 191 5.33 28.23 -4.20
N ARG A 192 5.74 29.44 -4.63
CA ARG A 192 5.73 30.64 -3.78
C ARG A 192 4.33 31.08 -3.41
N LEU A 193 3.40 31.12 -4.36
CA LEU A 193 2.02 31.50 -4.08
C LEU A 193 1.34 30.49 -3.15
N ASN A 194 1.59 29.19 -3.34
CA ASN A 194 1.02 28.15 -2.49
C ASN A 194 1.68 28.12 -1.11
N SER A 195 3.00 28.39 -1.00
CA SER A 195 3.67 28.56 0.29
C SER A 195 3.15 29.81 1.02
N GLU A 196 2.98 30.93 0.32
CA GLU A 196 2.50 32.18 0.90
C GLU A 196 1.01 32.09 1.32
N ARG A 197 0.20 31.35 0.56
CA ARG A 197 -1.18 31.01 0.95
C ARG A 197 -1.24 30.12 2.20
N SER A 198 -0.30 29.18 2.33
CA SER A 198 -0.19 28.34 3.53
C SER A 198 0.22 29.17 4.76
N ASP A 199 1.07 30.18 4.56
CA ASP A 199 1.48 31.10 5.63
C ASP A 199 0.36 32.11 6.00
N SER A 200 -0.46 32.57 5.05
CA SER A 200 -1.59 33.48 5.34
C SER A 200 -2.74 32.82 6.10
N ASP A 201 -3.06 31.55 5.79
CA ASP A 201 -4.09 30.79 6.52
C ASP A 201 -3.69 30.52 7.99
N THR A 202 -2.39 30.59 8.32
CA THR A 202 -1.89 30.40 9.69
C THR A 202 -1.97 31.68 10.54
N ILE A 203 -1.99 32.87 9.92
CA ILE A 203 -2.01 34.16 10.63
C ILE A 203 -3.44 34.67 10.84
N GLU A 204 -4.38 34.36 9.94
CA GLU A 204 -5.77 34.85 10.05
C GLU A 204 -6.61 34.02 11.05
N SER A 205 -6.23 32.77 11.35
CA SER A 205 -6.97 31.91 12.30
C SER A 205 -6.65 32.15 13.79
N VAL A 206 -5.93 33.23 14.13
CA VAL A 206 -5.55 33.56 15.53
C VAL A 206 -6.22 34.85 16.03
N ILE A 207 -7.00 35.56 15.21
CA ILE A 207 -7.80 36.71 15.66
C ILE A 207 -9.20 36.66 15.06
N GLU A 208 -10.05 35.78 15.60
CA GLU A 208 -11.44 36.10 16.00
C GLU A 208 -11.99 35.03 16.95
#